data_AF-A0A813JAG0-F1
#
_entry.id   AF-A0A813JAG0-F1
#
_cell.length_a   1.000
_cell.length_b   1.000
_cell.length_c   1.000
_cell.angle_alpha   90.00
_cell.angle_beta   90.00
_cell.angle_gamma   90.00
#
_symmetry.space_group_name_H-M   'P 1'
#
loop_
_entity.id
_entity.type
_entity.pdbx_description
1 polymer ?
#
loop_
_entity_poly.entity_id
_entity_poly.type
_entity_poly.pdbx_seq_one_letter_code
_entity_poly.pdbx_strand_id
1 'polypeptide(L)'
;VEYTGDHIAVQERAEKELERKKARLERSEFVRSLREEFTDAPKEIVGEQRSQRAEKAMRVMSERQEFEEDTMTRLRVKKADEKSMKQSLRSARSSSGGAVSMHEATADFDHIARSEAGKGGKGKGGKGKRKGGGGVLQEYHEAKRMVKETRAKVSDAMNSAPGKRKSGGGGNKFAKKSKH
;
A
#
# COMPACT_ATOMS: atom_id res chain seq x y z
N VAL A 1 -10.85 -18.50 44.43
CA VAL A 1 -11.40 -18.77 43.08
C VAL A 1 -10.85 -17.69 42.18
N GLU A 2 -9.79 -18.01 41.43
CA GLU A 2 -9.12 -17.05 40.56
C GLU A 2 -9.97 -16.84 39.30
N TYR A 3 -10.22 -15.58 38.97
CA TYR A 3 -11.07 -15.16 37.85
C TYR A 3 -10.27 -15.30 36.53
N THR A 4 -10.52 -16.38 35.79
CA THR A 4 -9.84 -16.73 34.53
C THR A 4 -10.42 -16.02 33.29
N GLY A 5 -11.36 -15.10 33.46
CA GLY A 5 -12.10 -14.47 32.36
C GLY A 5 -11.25 -13.64 31.40
N ASP A 6 -10.18 -13.00 31.88
CA ASP A 6 -9.37 -12.09 31.06
C ASP A 6 -8.39 -12.83 30.13
N HIS A 7 -7.88 -14.00 30.52
CA HIS A 7 -6.94 -14.77 29.70
C HIS A 7 -7.62 -15.42 28.49
N ILE A 8 -8.88 -15.83 28.64
CA ILE A 8 -9.70 -16.42 27.58
C ILE A 8 -10.01 -15.36 26.52
N ALA A 9 -10.39 -14.14 26.95
CA ALA A 9 -10.67 -13.03 26.03
C ALA A 9 -9.42 -12.54 25.24
N VAL A 10 -8.23 -12.67 25.81
CA VAL A 10 -6.96 -12.34 25.10
C VAL A 10 -6.61 -13.42 24.06
N GLN A 11 -6.84 -14.69 24.38
CA GLN A 11 -6.63 -15.79 23.43
C GLN A 11 -7.57 -15.70 22.24
N GLU A 12 -8.87 -15.49 22.46
CA GLU A 12 -9.85 -15.32 21.37
C GLU A 12 -9.51 -14.13 20.45
N ARG A 13 -9.04 -13.02 21.02
CA ARG A 13 -8.59 -11.86 20.23
C ARG A 13 -7.37 -12.19 19.39
N ALA A 14 -6.40 -12.92 19.96
CA ALA A 14 -5.20 -13.33 19.25
C ALA A 14 -5.49 -14.30 18.11
N GLU A 15 -6.40 -15.26 18.31
CA GLU A 15 -6.85 -16.19 17.29
C GLU A 15 -7.57 -15.48 16.15
N LYS A 16 -8.48 -14.55 16.47
CA LYS A 16 -9.17 -13.72 15.48
C LYS A 16 -8.20 -12.84 14.67
N GLU A 17 -7.16 -12.31 15.31
CA GLU A 17 -6.12 -11.57 14.60
C GLU A 17 -5.27 -12.46 13.69
N LEU A 18 -4.95 -13.68 14.12
CA LEU A 18 -4.26 -14.67 13.30
C LEU A 18 -5.11 -15.01 12.09
N GLU A 19 -6.38 -15.35 12.28
CA GLU A 19 -7.31 -15.68 11.20
C GLU A 19 -7.42 -14.52 10.19
N ARG A 20 -7.53 -13.28 10.67
CA ARG A 20 -7.54 -12.09 9.81
C ARG A 20 -6.25 -11.94 9.01
N LYS A 21 -5.09 -12.22 9.62
CA LYS A 21 -3.78 -12.19 8.94
C LYS A 21 -3.67 -13.31 7.91
N LYS A 22 -4.14 -14.51 8.23
CA LYS A 22 -4.18 -15.67 7.32
C LYS A 22 -5.06 -15.36 6.11
N ALA A 23 -6.29 -14.89 6.32
CA ALA A 23 -7.18 -14.50 5.23
C ALA A 23 -6.59 -13.38 4.36
N ARG A 24 -5.84 -12.44 4.96
CA ARG A 24 -5.14 -11.39 4.20
C ARG A 24 -3.97 -11.94 3.37
N LEU A 25 -3.24 -12.91 3.89
CA LEU A 25 -2.16 -13.60 3.19
C LEU A 25 -2.70 -14.45 2.04
N GLU A 26 -3.77 -15.20 2.25
CA GLU A 26 -4.43 -16.01 1.23
C GLU A 26 -4.96 -15.15 0.07
N ARG A 27 -5.46 -13.95 0.38
CA ARG A 27 -5.88 -12.95 -0.61
C ARG A 27 -4.72 -12.13 -1.18
N SER A 28 -3.49 -12.38 -0.74
CA SER A 28 -2.33 -11.66 -1.26
C SER A 28 -1.95 -12.19 -2.63
N GLU A 29 -1.49 -11.30 -3.50
CA GLU A 29 -1.10 -11.64 -4.86
C GLU A 29 0.05 -12.66 -4.90
N PHE A 30 0.87 -12.75 -3.85
CA PHE A 30 1.92 -13.76 -3.74
C PHE A 30 1.36 -15.17 -3.68
N VAL A 31 0.33 -15.41 -2.87
CA VAL A 31 -0.31 -16.74 -2.80
C VAL A 31 -1.05 -17.03 -4.11
N ARG A 32 -1.60 -16.00 -4.75
CA ARG A 32 -2.25 -16.13 -6.06
C ARG A 32 -1.26 -16.53 -7.15
N SER A 33 -0.10 -15.86 -7.24
CA SER A 33 0.91 -16.18 -8.25
C SER A 33 1.45 -17.60 -8.06
N LEU A 34 1.70 -18.00 -6.80
CA LEU A 34 2.06 -19.39 -6.49
C LEU A 34 0.96 -20.35 -6.95
N ARG A 35 -0.31 -20.04 -6.69
CA ARG A 35 -1.41 -20.88 -7.15
C ARG A 35 -1.41 -21.01 -8.67
N GLU A 36 -1.22 -19.91 -9.40
CA GLU A 36 -1.13 -19.92 -10.87
C GLU A 36 0.05 -20.76 -11.38
N GLU A 37 1.21 -20.73 -10.70
CA GLU A 37 2.39 -21.54 -11.06
C GLU A 37 2.20 -23.05 -10.80
N PHE A 38 1.49 -23.41 -9.73
CA PHE A 38 1.25 -24.82 -9.37
C PHE A 38 -0.02 -25.41 -9.98
N THR A 39 -0.92 -24.59 -10.51
CA THR A 39 -2.07 -25.07 -11.28
C THR A 39 -1.70 -25.22 -12.75
N ASP A 40 -1.90 -26.40 -13.33
CA ASP A 40 -1.70 -26.67 -14.76
C ASP A 40 -2.84 -26.10 -15.64
N ALA A 41 -3.57 -25.10 -15.16
CA ALA A 41 -4.66 -24.48 -15.89
C ALA A 41 -4.10 -23.45 -16.88
N PRO A 42 -4.50 -23.48 -18.17
CA PRO A 42 -4.03 -22.51 -19.15
C PRO A 42 -4.47 -21.09 -18.76
N LYS A 43 -3.55 -20.13 -18.87
CA LYS A 43 -3.83 -18.71 -18.61
C LYS A 43 -4.21 -18.00 -19.90
N GLU A 44 -5.28 -17.22 -19.84
CA GLU A 44 -5.65 -16.32 -20.94
C GLU A 44 -4.58 -15.23 -21.11
N ILE A 45 -4.04 -15.11 -22.32
CA ILE A 45 -3.02 -14.11 -22.66
C ILE A 45 -3.73 -12.78 -22.93
N VAL A 46 -3.90 -11.98 -21.89
CA VAL A 46 -4.51 -10.64 -22.00
C VAL A 46 -3.44 -9.59 -22.37
N GLY A 47 -2.88 -9.68 -23.57
CA GLY A 47 -1.93 -8.69 -24.10
C GLY A 47 -0.66 -8.45 -23.27
N GLU A 48 0.07 -7.37 -23.58
CA GLU A 48 1.36 -7.00 -22.95
C GLU A 48 1.29 -6.86 -21.42
N GLN A 49 2.43 -7.08 -20.73
CA GLN A 49 2.52 -7.04 -19.26
C GLN A 49 1.99 -5.72 -18.68
N ARG A 50 0.89 -5.82 -17.92
CA ARG A 50 0.25 -4.67 -17.27
C ARG A 50 0.80 -4.50 -15.86
N SER A 51 0.81 -3.26 -15.36
CA SER A 51 1.07 -3.01 -13.94
C SER A 51 0.00 -3.69 -13.07
N GLN A 52 0.38 -4.14 -11.86
CA GLN A 52 -0.54 -4.80 -10.91
C GLN A 52 -1.82 -3.99 -10.64
N ARG A 53 -1.69 -2.65 -10.57
CA ARG A 53 -2.82 -1.74 -10.37
C ARG A 53 -3.78 -1.75 -11.56
N ALA A 54 -3.27 -1.88 -12.77
CA ALA A 54 -4.07 -1.97 -13.98
C ALA A 54 -4.75 -3.32 -14.11
N GLU A 55 -4.07 -4.42 -13.78
CA GLU A 55 -4.66 -5.76 -13.78
C GLU A 55 -5.87 -5.83 -12.83
N LYS A 56 -5.71 -5.30 -11.61
CA LYS A 56 -6.81 -5.22 -10.65
C LYS A 56 -7.98 -4.40 -11.18
N ALA A 57 -7.72 -3.27 -11.85
CA ALA A 57 -8.77 -2.44 -12.41
C ALA A 57 -9.51 -3.13 -13.57
N MET A 58 -8.79 -3.90 -14.39
CA MET A 58 -9.39 -4.71 -15.47
C MET A 58 -10.28 -5.82 -14.92
N ARG A 59 -9.86 -6.50 -13.85
CA ARG A 59 -10.70 -7.53 -13.22
C ARG A 59 -11.99 -6.94 -12.64
N VAL A 60 -11.91 -5.75 -12.03
CA VAL A 60 -13.12 -5.05 -11.55
C VAL A 60 -14.03 -4.62 -12.73
N MET A 61 -13.46 -4.29 -13.89
CA MET A 61 -14.25 -4.03 -15.10
C MET A 61 -14.95 -5.29 -15.60
N SER A 62 -14.26 -6.42 -15.67
CA SER A 62 -14.84 -7.68 -16.15
C SER A 62 -15.95 -8.15 -15.22
N GLU A 63 -15.71 -8.18 -13.91
CA GLU A 63 -16.72 -8.54 -12.90
C GLU A 63 -17.96 -7.64 -13.00
N ARG A 64 -17.75 -6.34 -13.25
CA ARG A 64 -18.85 -5.40 -13.45
C ARG A 64 -19.60 -5.72 -14.74
N GLN A 65 -18.90 -5.98 -15.84
CA GLN A 65 -19.50 -6.29 -17.11
C GLN A 65 -20.33 -7.57 -17.02
N GLU A 66 -19.76 -8.64 -16.44
CA GLU A 66 -20.44 -9.91 -16.17
C GLU A 66 -21.73 -9.68 -15.36
N PHE A 67 -21.67 -8.87 -14.30
CA PHE A 67 -22.86 -8.54 -13.52
C PHE A 67 -23.93 -7.77 -14.34
N GLU A 68 -23.50 -6.81 -15.17
CA GLU A 68 -24.41 -6.04 -16.02
C GLU A 68 -25.06 -6.92 -17.09
N GLU A 69 -24.34 -7.91 -17.63
CA GLU A 69 -24.83 -8.92 -18.57
C GLU A 69 -25.82 -9.89 -17.90
N ASP A 70 -25.49 -10.41 -16.72
CA ASP A 70 -26.34 -11.33 -15.96
C ASP A 70 -27.66 -10.68 -15.54
N THR A 71 -27.60 -9.43 -15.09
CA THR A 71 -28.77 -8.71 -14.58
C THR A 71 -29.48 -7.91 -15.68
N MET A 72 -28.90 -7.81 -16.87
CA MET A 72 -29.37 -6.97 -17.99
C MET A 72 -29.63 -5.51 -17.56
N THR A 73 -28.87 -5.01 -16.58
CA THR A 73 -29.02 -3.65 -16.04
C THR A 73 -27.67 -2.98 -15.88
N ARG A 74 -27.61 -1.69 -16.25
CA ARG A 74 -26.37 -0.90 -16.18
C ARG A 74 -26.17 -0.31 -14.79
N LEU A 75 -24.99 -0.53 -14.20
CA LEU A 75 -24.64 0.05 -12.90
C LEU A 75 -24.28 1.53 -13.03
N ARG A 76 -24.75 2.33 -12.07
CA ARG A 76 -24.38 3.75 -11.96
C ARG A 76 -23.04 3.88 -11.24
N VAL A 77 -22.04 4.39 -11.95
CA VAL A 77 -20.70 4.63 -11.38
C VAL A 77 -20.62 6.04 -10.82
N LYS A 78 -20.01 6.19 -9.64
CA LYS A 78 -19.69 7.51 -9.09
C LYS A 78 -18.50 8.09 -9.87
N LYS A 79 -18.53 9.40 -10.14
CA LYS A 79 -17.45 10.11 -10.86
C LYS A 79 -16.05 9.88 -10.26
N ALA A 80 -15.96 9.70 -8.94
CA ALA A 80 -14.69 9.42 -8.25
C ALA A 80 -14.11 8.05 -8.66
N ASP A 81 -14.95 7.03 -8.72
CA ASP A 81 -14.56 5.66 -9.08
C ASP A 81 -14.18 5.59 -10.56
N GLU A 82 -14.96 6.27 -11.42
CA GLU A 82 -14.67 6.40 -12.84
C GLU A 82 -13.29 7.05 -13.08
N LYS A 83 -12.96 8.12 -12.34
CA LYS A 83 -11.66 8.79 -12.45
C LYS A 83 -10.51 7.89 -11.98
N SER A 84 -10.70 7.18 -10.87
CA SER A 84 -9.70 6.25 -10.33
C SER A 84 -9.39 5.13 -11.34
N MET A 85 -10.45 4.58 -11.93
CA MET A 85 -10.36 3.52 -12.93
C MET A 85 -9.69 3.99 -14.23
N LYS A 86 -10.08 5.17 -14.74
CA LYS A 86 -9.41 5.79 -15.89
C LYS A 86 -7.91 6.01 -15.64
N GLN A 87 -7.55 6.46 -14.44
CA GLN A 87 -6.14 6.68 -14.10
C GLN A 87 -5.34 5.37 -14.03
N SER A 88 -5.91 4.30 -13.45
CA SER A 88 -5.24 2.99 -13.41
C SER A 88 -5.05 2.38 -14.80
N LEU A 89 -6.05 2.52 -15.68
CA LEU A 89 -5.95 2.04 -17.06
C LEU A 89 -4.93 2.86 -17.87
N ARG A 90 -4.92 4.19 -17.71
CA ARG A 90 -3.93 5.06 -18.38
C ARG A 90 -2.49 4.74 -17.96
N SER A 91 -2.27 4.42 -16.69
CA SER A 91 -0.96 3.98 -16.19
C SER A 91 -0.52 2.64 -16.79
N ALA A 92 -1.46 1.79 -17.23
CA ALA A 92 -1.14 0.59 -17.99
C ALA A 92 -0.70 0.94 -19.41
N ARG A 93 -1.44 1.84 -20.07
CA ARG A 93 -1.20 2.27 -21.46
C ARG A 93 0.13 2.97 -21.66
N SER A 94 0.60 3.78 -20.70
CA SER A 94 1.90 4.45 -20.81
C SER A 94 3.09 3.49 -20.78
N SER A 95 2.88 2.24 -20.35
CA SER A 95 3.90 1.19 -20.35
C SER A 95 3.86 0.30 -21.58
N SER A 96 2.74 0.25 -22.31
CA SER A 96 2.54 -0.63 -23.47
C SER A 96 2.47 0.20 -24.75
N GLY A 97 3.49 0.12 -25.59
CA GLY A 97 3.52 0.80 -26.91
C GLY A 97 2.57 0.19 -27.96
N GLY A 98 1.50 -0.50 -27.54
CA GLY A 98 0.59 -1.25 -28.40
C GLY A 98 -0.62 -0.45 -28.90
N ALA A 99 -1.18 -0.91 -30.02
CA ALA A 99 -2.32 -0.30 -30.70
C ALA A 99 -3.56 -0.18 -29.79
N VAL A 100 -4.06 1.04 -29.66
CA VAL A 100 -5.26 1.38 -28.87
C VAL A 100 -6.49 1.28 -29.77
N SER A 101 -7.61 0.78 -29.25
CA SER A 101 -8.86 0.74 -30.01
C SER A 101 -9.32 2.16 -30.39
N MET A 102 -9.88 2.35 -31.59
CA MET A 102 -10.31 3.67 -32.09
C MET A 102 -11.30 4.39 -31.16
N HIS A 103 -12.16 3.64 -30.48
CA HIS A 103 -13.13 4.18 -29.52
C HIS A 103 -12.49 4.71 -28.23
N GLU A 104 -11.29 4.22 -27.90
CA GLU A 104 -10.56 4.59 -26.70
C GLU A 104 -9.60 5.76 -26.96
N ALA A 105 -9.12 5.91 -28.20
CA ALA A 105 -8.37 7.08 -28.65
C ALA A 105 -9.23 8.35 -28.67
N THR A 106 -10.50 8.26 -29.09
CA THR A 106 -11.44 9.41 -29.12
C THR A 106 -11.73 9.99 -27.73
N ALA A 107 -11.76 9.17 -26.69
CA ALA A 107 -11.96 9.63 -25.31
C ALA A 107 -10.79 10.50 -24.79
N ASP A 108 -9.57 10.28 -25.29
CA ASP A 108 -8.40 11.08 -24.92
C ASP A 108 -8.37 12.44 -25.65
N PHE A 109 -8.86 12.50 -26.90
CA PHE A 109 -8.98 13.76 -27.65
C PHE A 109 -9.96 14.76 -26.99
N ASP A 110 -11.09 14.29 -26.47
CA ASP A 110 -12.04 15.13 -25.73
C ASP A 110 -11.41 15.78 -24.48
N HIS A 111 -10.48 15.07 -23.84
CA HIS A 111 -9.79 15.55 -22.65
C HIS A 111 -8.68 16.56 -23.00
N ILE A 112 -7.97 16.36 -24.11
CA ILE A 112 -6.98 17.31 -24.64
C ILE A 112 -7.68 18.59 -25.08
N ALA A 113 -8.77 18.49 -25.83
CA ALA A 113 -9.58 19.62 -26.28
C ALA A 113 -10.11 20.46 -25.10
N ARG A 114 -10.55 19.81 -24.00
CA ARG A 114 -10.97 20.50 -22.78
C ARG A 114 -9.83 21.12 -21.98
N SER A 115 -8.62 20.57 -22.09
CA SER A 115 -7.43 21.12 -21.43
C SER A 115 -6.87 22.36 -22.13
N GLU A 116 -7.03 22.46 -23.45
CA GLU A 116 -6.66 23.64 -24.22
C GLU A 116 -7.73 24.75 -24.16
N ALA A 117 -9.01 24.39 -24.09
CA ALA A 117 -10.11 25.35 -23.92
C ALA A 117 -10.16 26.01 -22.52
N GLY A 118 -9.32 25.58 -21.57
CA GLY A 118 -9.29 26.09 -20.19
C GLY A 118 -8.20 27.12 -19.86
N LYS A 119 -7.32 27.47 -20.81
CA LYS A 119 -6.26 28.49 -20.60
C LYS A 119 -6.80 29.92 -20.76
N GLY A 120 -7.72 30.30 -19.87
CA GLY A 120 -8.32 31.64 -19.88
C GLY A 120 -9.08 31.93 -18.58
N GLY A 121 -8.45 31.76 -17.43
CA GLY A 121 -9.12 31.92 -16.13
C GLY A 121 -8.21 32.44 -15.04
N LYS A 122 -8.08 33.77 -14.98
CA LYS A 122 -7.49 34.49 -13.85
C LYS A 122 -8.47 34.47 -12.68
N GLY A 123 -8.12 33.85 -11.55
CA GLY A 123 -8.52 34.35 -10.22
C GLY A 123 -9.25 33.42 -9.25
N LYS A 124 -8.86 33.62 -7.96
CA LYS A 124 -9.47 33.23 -6.68
C LYS A 124 -9.25 31.76 -6.27
N GLY A 125 -8.45 31.42 -5.27
CA GLY A 125 -8.30 32.08 -3.96
C GLY A 125 -9.12 31.31 -2.93
N GLY A 126 -8.48 30.42 -2.17
CA GLY A 126 -9.03 29.88 -0.92
C GLY A 126 -9.15 28.36 -0.82
N LYS A 127 -8.12 27.70 -0.30
CA LYS A 127 -8.25 26.93 0.96
C LYS A 127 -6.88 26.55 1.50
N GLY A 128 -6.45 27.29 2.51
CA GLY A 128 -5.36 26.88 3.38
C GLY A 128 -5.73 25.58 4.10
N LYS A 129 -4.93 24.55 3.87
CA LYS A 129 -4.48 23.60 4.91
C LYS A 129 -3.00 23.34 4.65
N ARG A 130 -2.18 24.31 5.04
CA ARG A 130 -0.78 24.07 5.33
C ARG A 130 -0.71 23.26 6.62
N LYS A 131 -0.50 21.94 6.49
CA LYS A 131 0.17 21.14 7.52
C LYS A 131 0.93 20.03 6.79
N GLY A 132 2.26 20.08 6.87
CA GLY A 132 3.15 19.03 6.36
C GLY A 132 3.78 19.29 5.00
N GLY A 133 4.38 20.47 4.78
CA GLY A 133 5.22 20.73 3.62
C GLY A 133 6.62 20.14 3.78
N GLY A 134 6.71 18.82 3.99
CA GLY A 134 7.95 18.08 3.88
C GLY A 134 7.77 17.03 2.79
N GLY A 135 8.58 17.10 1.73
CA GLY A 135 8.55 16.04 0.71
C GLY A 135 8.79 14.67 1.36
N VAL A 136 8.43 13.59 0.68
CA VAL A 136 8.56 12.19 1.15
C VAL A 136 9.92 11.91 1.81
N LEU A 137 10.99 12.57 1.34
CA LEU A 137 12.32 12.51 1.92
C LEU A 137 12.40 13.07 3.36
N GLN A 138 11.74 14.20 3.62
CA GLN A 138 11.67 14.83 4.94
C GLN A 138 10.81 14.00 5.90
N GLU A 139 9.70 13.42 5.42
CA GLU A 139 8.91 12.45 6.20
C GLU A 139 9.73 11.20 6.54
N TYR A 140 10.55 10.70 5.62
CA TYR A 140 11.47 9.59 5.88
C TYR A 140 12.51 9.93 6.95
N HIS A 141 13.11 11.13 6.89
CA HIS A 141 14.07 11.58 7.90
C HIS A 141 13.42 11.77 9.27
N GLU A 142 12.20 12.29 9.33
CA GLU A 142 11.43 12.45 10.56
C GLU A 142 11.03 11.10 11.15
N ALA A 143 10.55 10.16 10.33
CA ALA A 143 10.24 8.80 10.75
C ALA A 143 11.50 8.08 11.29
N LYS A 144 12.64 8.22 10.61
CA LYS A 144 13.92 7.65 11.07
C LYS A 144 14.35 8.22 12.42
N ARG A 145 14.07 9.51 12.67
CA ARG A 145 14.36 10.16 13.95
C ARG A 145 13.44 9.67 15.07
N MET A 146 12.14 9.54 14.80
CA MET A 146 11.18 8.98 15.76
C MET A 146 11.53 7.54 16.15
N VAL A 147 11.95 6.69 15.20
CA VAL A 147 12.37 5.31 15.50
C VAL A 147 13.60 5.25 16.41
N LYS A 148 14.55 6.18 16.25
CA LYS A 148 15.71 6.27 17.15
C LYS A 148 15.29 6.70 18.55
N GLU A 149 14.40 7.68 18.66
CA GLU A 149 13.91 8.18 19.94
C GLU A 149 13.06 7.13 20.68
N THR A 150 12.21 6.38 19.98
CA THR A 150 11.46 5.27 20.59
C THR A 150 12.39 4.14 21.04
N ARG A 151 13.40 3.79 20.23
CA ARG A 151 14.41 2.79 20.61
C ARG A 151 15.21 3.21 21.85
N ALA A 152 15.59 4.49 21.96
CA ALA A 152 16.26 5.03 23.13
C ALA A 152 15.36 4.98 24.37
N LYS A 153 14.09 5.40 24.25
CA LYS A 153 13.11 5.30 25.35
C LYS A 153 12.85 3.86 25.77
N VAL A 154 12.79 2.92 24.82
CA VAL A 154 12.66 1.49 25.11
C VAL A 154 13.91 0.95 25.79
N SER A 155 15.13 1.32 25.35
CA SER A 155 16.35 0.90 26.05
C SER A 155 16.43 1.50 27.45
N ASP A 156 16.03 2.76 27.63
CA ASP A 156 16.00 3.41 28.93
C ASP A 156 14.96 2.78 29.84
N ALA A 157 13.77 2.46 29.34
CA ALA A 157 12.75 1.69 30.06
C ALA A 157 13.23 0.28 30.42
N MET A 158 13.97 -0.38 29.52
CA MET A 158 14.57 -1.70 29.80
C MET A 158 15.74 -1.62 30.80
N ASN A 159 16.35 -0.45 30.98
CA ASN A 159 17.42 -0.20 31.95
C ASN A 159 16.90 0.37 33.27
N SER A 160 15.73 1.02 33.28
CA SER A 160 15.07 1.59 34.45
C SER A 160 13.97 0.69 35.04
N ALA A 161 13.62 -0.40 34.36
CA ALA A 161 12.70 -1.41 34.88
C ALA A 161 13.24 -2.00 36.21
N PRO A 162 12.47 -1.92 37.31
CA PRO A 162 12.90 -2.42 38.60
C PRO A 162 13.03 -3.95 38.53
N GLY A 163 14.26 -4.46 38.48
CA GLY A 163 14.53 -5.90 38.47
C GLY A 163 15.80 -6.34 37.73
N LYS A 164 16.46 -5.47 36.93
CA LYS A 164 17.71 -5.86 36.27
C LYS A 164 18.92 -5.69 37.19
N ARG A 165 19.38 -6.83 37.72
CA ARG A 165 20.68 -6.98 38.38
C ARG A 165 21.78 -6.48 37.45
N LYS A 166 22.62 -5.57 37.96
CA LYS A 166 23.87 -5.11 37.36
C LYS A 166 24.79 -6.32 37.17
N SER A 167 24.71 -7.02 36.03
CA SER A 167 25.70 -8.03 35.67
C SER A 167 26.96 -7.32 35.21
N GLY A 168 28.03 -7.53 35.98
CA GLY A 168 29.34 -6.95 35.69
C GLY A 168 29.89 -7.42 34.36
N GLY A 169 30.50 -6.50 33.62
CA GLY A 169 31.40 -6.79 32.51
C GLY A 169 32.77 -6.23 32.85
N GLY A 170 33.65 -7.09 33.35
CA GLY A 170 35.07 -6.77 33.57
C GLY A 170 35.75 -6.43 32.26
N GLY A 171 36.33 -5.24 32.19
CA GLY A 171 37.14 -4.76 31.07
C GLY A 171 38.60 -4.65 31.50
N ASN A 172 39.38 -5.64 31.07
CA ASN A 172 40.82 -5.80 31.21
C ASN A 172 41.62 -4.49 30.97
N LYS A 173 42.35 -3.99 31.97
CA LYS A 173 43.40 -2.99 31.76
C LYS A 173 44.69 -3.70 31.35
N PHE A 174 44.83 -4.00 30.06
CA PHE A 174 46.10 -4.45 29.52
C PHE A 174 47.02 -3.23 29.30
N ALA A 175 48.10 -3.20 30.08
CA ALA A 175 49.18 -2.25 29.95
C ALA A 175 49.86 -2.36 28.58
N LYS A 176 50.15 -1.22 27.95
CA LYS A 176 51.25 -1.11 26.97
C LYS A 176 52.11 0.10 27.33
N LYS A 177 53.30 -0.22 27.85
CA LYS A 177 54.49 0.62 27.79
C LYS A 177 54.99 0.67 26.34
N SER A 178 55.26 1.87 25.84
CA SER A 178 56.25 2.14 24.78
C SER A 178 56.59 3.63 24.89
N LYS A 179 57.72 4.01 25.49
CA LYS A 179 59.02 4.23 24.80
C LYS A 179 58.84 4.96 23.46
N HIS A 180 58.94 6.29 23.46
CA HIS A 180 60.11 7.03 22.98
C HIS A 180 60.05 8.48 23.46
#